data_AF-A0A2N2TA99-F1
#
_entry.id   AF-A0A2N2TA99-F1
#
_cell.length_a   1.000
_cell.length_b   1.000
_cell.length_c   1.000
_cell.angle_alpha   90.00
_cell.angle_beta   90.00
_cell.angle_gamma   90.00
#
_symmetry.space_group_name_H-M   'P 1'
#
loop_
_entity.id
_entity.type
_entity.pdbx_description
1 polymer ?
#
loop_
_entity_poly.entity_id
_entity_poly.type
_entity_poly.pdbx_seq_one_letter_code
_entity_poly.pdbx_strand_id
1 'polypeptide(L)'
;MKHAILGIALATLVHTVSAQALWGNVPMGASPEEVKTRLPEAQETSSERKAQVSGALLEIPRHELAGQDFVVSFLFESDRLQSVVLETEPRPESDARALTRELGDALRKRYGLDVSTRSRRFTVREGIVDREWLYRRISVRLQHLEDHRVRLTYSSEAPTPTPSRGL
;
A
#
# COMPACT_ATOMS: atom_id res chain seq x y z
N MET A 1 -19.87 -49.37 -31.49
CA MET A 1 -18.40 -49.42 -31.48
C MET A 1 -17.85 -48.11 -30.93
N LYS A 2 -17.19 -48.21 -29.77
CA LYS A 2 -15.94 -47.51 -29.41
C LYS A 2 -15.96 -45.97 -29.23
N HIS A 3 -15.93 -45.63 -27.94
CA HIS A 3 -15.43 -44.44 -27.25
C HIS A 3 -14.50 -43.48 -28.02
N ALA A 4 -14.80 -42.19 -27.94
CA ALA A 4 -13.80 -41.12 -27.95
C ALA A 4 -13.97 -40.29 -26.66
N ILE A 5 -13.13 -40.63 -25.70
CA ILE A 5 -12.78 -39.83 -24.52
C ILE A 5 -11.96 -38.62 -25.01
N LEU A 6 -11.84 -37.60 -24.15
CA LEU A 6 -10.73 -36.63 -24.10
C LEU A 6 -10.98 -35.34 -24.92
N GLY A 7 -10.88 -34.13 -24.40
CA GLY A 7 -10.28 -33.71 -23.14
C GLY A 7 -10.98 -32.47 -22.59
N ILE A 8 -11.24 -32.51 -21.29
CA ILE A 8 -11.52 -31.35 -20.46
C ILE A 8 -10.28 -30.45 -20.58
N ALA A 9 -10.41 -29.37 -21.36
CA ALA A 9 -9.45 -28.27 -21.32
C ALA A 9 -9.65 -27.59 -19.96
N LEU A 10 -8.96 -28.13 -18.96
CA LEU A 10 -8.77 -27.51 -17.66
C LEU A 10 -7.94 -26.24 -17.92
N ALA A 11 -8.61 -25.15 -18.27
CA ALA A 11 -8.02 -23.83 -18.32
C ALA A 11 -7.58 -23.51 -16.90
N THR A 12 -6.30 -23.75 -16.64
CA THR A 12 -5.59 -23.27 -15.47
C THR A 12 -5.85 -21.78 -15.36
N LEU A 13 -6.67 -21.39 -14.37
CA LEU A 13 -6.66 -20.03 -13.84
C LEU A 13 -5.24 -19.80 -13.33
N VAL A 14 -4.39 -19.31 -14.22
CA VAL A 14 -3.17 -18.63 -13.82
C VAL A 14 -3.68 -17.41 -13.06
N HIS A 15 -3.79 -17.54 -11.74
CA HIS A 15 -3.85 -16.40 -10.85
C HIS A 15 -2.51 -15.69 -11.06
N THR A 16 -2.44 -14.86 -12.09
CA THR A 16 -1.47 -13.80 -12.13
C THR A 16 -1.81 -12.95 -10.92
N VAL A 17 -1.17 -13.27 -9.79
CA VAL A 17 -0.96 -12.37 -8.66
C VAL A 17 -0.17 -11.22 -9.26
N SER A 18 -0.92 -10.38 -9.95
CA SER A 18 -0.35 -9.39 -10.79
C SER A 18 0.17 -8.34 -9.83
N ALA A 19 1.40 -7.90 -10.02
CA ALA A 19 2.00 -6.83 -9.22
C ALA A 19 1.16 -5.53 -9.20
N GLN A 20 0.08 -5.44 -9.98
CA GLN A 20 -1.02 -4.46 -9.91
C GLN A 20 -1.87 -4.56 -8.62
N ALA A 21 -1.80 -5.70 -7.92
CA ALA A 21 -2.60 -6.09 -6.76
C ALA A 21 -2.17 -5.49 -5.42
N LEU A 22 -1.16 -4.60 -5.37
CA LEU A 22 -0.76 -4.05 -4.07
C LEU A 22 -1.74 -2.98 -3.52
N TRP A 23 -2.55 -2.32 -4.38
CA TRP A 23 -3.62 -1.34 -4.04
C TRP A 23 -4.24 -0.63 -5.30
N GLY A 24 -3.99 -1.16 -6.51
CA GLY A 24 -3.96 -0.38 -7.76
C GLY A 24 -5.28 -0.08 -8.50
N ASN A 25 -6.43 0.05 -7.83
CA ASN A 25 -7.71 0.30 -8.52
C ASN A 25 -8.33 1.69 -8.27
N VAL A 26 -7.78 2.49 -7.35
CA VAL A 26 -8.26 3.84 -7.05
C VAL A 26 -7.22 4.87 -7.47
N PRO A 27 -7.53 5.78 -8.40
CA PRO A 27 -6.59 6.82 -8.79
C PRO A 27 -6.41 7.84 -7.66
N MET A 28 -5.18 8.29 -7.43
CA MET A 28 -4.93 9.48 -6.62
C MET A 28 -5.69 10.66 -7.23
N GLY A 29 -6.36 11.46 -6.40
CA GLY A 29 -7.30 12.50 -6.81
C GLY A 29 -8.76 12.06 -6.94
N ALA A 30 -9.08 10.78 -6.72
CA ALA A 30 -10.47 10.33 -6.63
C ALA A 30 -11.20 10.99 -5.47
N SER A 31 -12.48 11.31 -5.64
CA SER A 31 -13.35 11.73 -4.54
C SER A 31 -13.73 10.53 -3.65
N PRO A 32 -14.18 10.76 -2.41
CA PRO A 32 -14.63 9.68 -1.52
C PRO A 32 -15.71 8.80 -2.16
N GLU A 33 -16.65 9.40 -2.91
CA GLU A 33 -17.72 8.65 -3.59
C GLU A 33 -17.20 7.80 -4.75
N GLU A 34 -16.20 8.28 -5.50
CA GLU A 34 -15.53 7.48 -6.51
C GLU A 34 -14.75 6.30 -5.90
N VAL A 35 -14.15 6.51 -4.71
CA VAL A 35 -13.50 5.43 -3.96
C VAL A 35 -14.53 4.38 -3.55
N LYS A 36 -15.65 4.77 -2.93
CA LYS A 36 -16.73 3.83 -2.54
C LYS A 36 -17.34 3.09 -3.72
N THR A 37 -17.48 3.75 -4.87
CA THR A 37 -18.01 3.13 -6.09
C THR A 37 -17.06 2.04 -6.62
N ARG A 38 -15.75 2.24 -6.49
CA ARG A 38 -14.73 1.29 -6.95
C ARG A 38 -14.42 0.20 -5.92
N LEU A 39 -14.55 0.53 -4.64
CA LEU A 39 -14.27 -0.33 -3.49
C LEU A 39 -15.51 -0.35 -2.60
N PRO A 40 -16.51 -1.20 -2.91
CA PRO A 40 -17.73 -1.29 -2.11
C PRO A 40 -17.48 -1.77 -0.68
N GLU A 41 -16.34 -2.41 -0.41
CA GLU A 41 -15.90 -2.73 0.95
C GLU A 41 -15.39 -1.52 1.77
N ALA A 42 -15.19 -0.35 1.14
CA ALA A 42 -14.74 0.85 1.84
C ALA A 42 -15.88 1.44 2.67
N GLN A 43 -15.66 1.54 3.97
CA GLN A 43 -16.58 2.12 4.93
C GLN A 43 -16.02 3.43 5.50
N GLU A 44 -16.83 4.16 6.26
CA GLU A 44 -16.34 5.35 6.97
C GLU A 44 -15.30 4.96 8.03
N THR A 45 -14.24 5.75 8.15
CA THR A 45 -13.18 5.50 9.12
C THR A 45 -13.72 5.59 10.55
N SER A 46 -13.46 4.55 11.34
CA SER A 46 -13.80 4.49 12.76
C SER A 46 -13.12 5.60 13.57
N SER A 47 -13.72 6.04 14.67
CA SER A 47 -13.14 7.09 15.52
C SER A 47 -11.76 6.70 16.07
N GLU A 48 -11.56 5.42 16.39
CA GLU A 48 -10.26 4.90 16.83
C GLU A 48 -9.22 5.03 15.71
N ARG A 49 -9.59 4.66 14.48
CA ARG A 49 -8.66 4.75 13.36
C ARG A 49 -8.37 6.19 12.95
N LYS A 50 -9.33 7.11 13.05
CA LYS A 50 -9.10 8.57 12.88
C LYS A 50 -8.08 9.13 13.87
N ALA A 51 -8.04 8.59 15.09
CA ALA A 51 -7.04 8.98 16.09
C ALA A 51 -5.62 8.46 15.74
N GLN A 52 -5.51 7.32 15.06
CA GLN A 52 -4.24 6.73 14.64
C GLN A 52 -3.74 7.31 13.30
N VAL A 53 -4.65 7.60 12.37
CA VAL A 53 -4.36 8.07 11.02
C VAL A 53 -5.22 9.31 10.76
N SER A 54 -4.65 10.48 11.09
CA SER A 54 -5.32 11.76 10.90
C SER A 54 -5.63 12.00 9.42
N GLY A 55 -6.84 12.50 9.14
CA GLY A 55 -7.30 12.78 7.78
C GLY A 55 -7.85 11.57 7.01
N ALA A 56 -7.89 10.37 7.62
CA ALA A 56 -8.58 9.22 7.03
C ALA A 56 -10.10 9.42 7.08
N LEU A 57 -10.74 9.36 5.90
CA LEU A 57 -12.21 9.44 5.78
C LEU A 57 -12.84 8.08 5.51
N LEU A 58 -12.15 7.23 4.74
CA LEU A 58 -12.59 5.87 4.44
C LEU A 58 -11.56 4.86 4.92
N GLU A 59 -12.03 3.66 5.24
CA GLU A 59 -11.19 2.52 5.59
C GLU A 59 -11.73 1.21 5.01
N ILE A 60 -10.84 0.23 4.84
CA ILE A 60 -11.19 -1.18 4.70
C ILE A 60 -10.58 -1.89 5.89
N PRO A 61 -11.39 -2.41 6.84
CA PRO A 61 -10.88 -2.98 8.09
C PRO A 61 -9.98 -4.20 7.90
N ARG A 62 -10.22 -4.96 6.83
CA ARG A 62 -9.50 -6.19 6.54
C ARG A 62 -9.27 -6.33 5.05
N HIS A 63 -8.03 -6.20 4.64
CA HIS A 63 -7.58 -6.45 3.29
C HIS A 63 -6.38 -7.39 3.31
N GLU A 64 -6.48 -8.54 2.64
CA GLU A 64 -5.39 -9.50 2.58
C GLU A 64 -4.36 -9.07 1.53
N LEU A 65 -3.12 -8.88 1.96
CA LEU A 65 -1.97 -8.63 1.09
C LEU A 65 -0.80 -9.50 1.53
N ALA A 66 -0.20 -10.23 0.57
CA ALA A 66 0.87 -11.20 0.85
C ALA A 66 0.48 -12.23 1.94
N GLY A 67 -0.79 -12.66 1.95
CA GLY A 67 -1.32 -13.58 2.96
C GLY A 67 -1.44 -12.99 4.37
N GLN A 68 -1.39 -11.66 4.50
CA GLN A 68 -1.48 -10.94 5.76
C GLN A 68 -2.61 -9.92 5.72
N ASP A 69 -3.31 -9.77 6.83
CA ASP A 69 -4.39 -8.77 6.96
C ASP A 69 -3.83 -7.37 7.23
N PHE A 70 -4.31 -6.41 6.45
CA PHE A 70 -4.05 -4.99 6.61
C PHE A 70 -5.36 -4.22 6.80
N VAL A 71 -5.32 -3.21 7.67
CA VAL A 71 -6.29 -2.12 7.67
C VAL A 71 -5.85 -1.11 6.61
N VAL A 72 -6.71 -0.84 5.64
CA VAL A 72 -6.49 0.20 4.62
C VAL A 72 -7.17 1.47 5.07
N SER A 73 -6.49 2.61 5.00
CA SER A 73 -7.04 3.93 5.32
C SER A 73 -6.80 4.88 4.16
N PHE A 74 -7.86 5.55 3.72
CA PHE A 74 -7.84 6.49 2.60
C PHE A 74 -7.89 7.92 3.14
N LEU A 75 -6.82 8.67 2.87
CA LEU A 75 -6.65 10.05 3.34
C LEU A 75 -6.96 11.02 2.21
N PHE A 76 -7.80 11.99 2.52
CA PHE A 76 -8.28 12.96 1.55
C PHE A 76 -7.85 14.37 1.96
N GLU A 77 -7.48 15.17 0.97
CA GLU A 77 -7.24 16.59 1.11
C GLU A 77 -8.08 17.32 0.06
N SER A 78 -8.82 18.35 0.45
CA SER A 78 -9.72 19.07 -0.45
C SER A 78 -10.65 18.13 -1.25
N ASP A 79 -11.18 17.10 -0.59
CA ASP A 79 -12.06 16.07 -1.18
C ASP A 79 -11.41 15.21 -2.28
N ARG A 80 -10.07 15.13 -2.29
CA ARG A 80 -9.29 14.38 -3.25
C ARG A 80 -8.39 13.40 -2.53
N LEU A 81 -8.38 12.14 -2.96
CA LEU A 81 -7.50 11.10 -2.42
C LEU A 81 -6.04 11.51 -2.60
N GLN A 82 -5.32 11.72 -1.50
CA GLN A 82 -3.89 12.05 -1.52
C GLN A 82 -3.03 10.86 -1.11
N SER A 83 -3.52 10.05 -0.18
CA SER A 83 -2.73 8.96 0.37
C SER A 83 -3.59 7.76 0.74
N VAL A 84 -2.99 6.59 0.61
CA VAL A 84 -3.54 5.31 1.05
C VAL A 84 -2.52 4.68 1.99
N VAL A 85 -2.94 4.38 3.22
CA VAL A 85 -2.12 3.78 4.26
C VAL A 85 -2.61 2.38 4.52
N LEU A 86 -1.76 1.38 4.36
CA LEU A 86 -2.00 0.01 4.75
C LEU A 86 -1.19 -0.26 6.01
N GLU A 87 -1.82 -0.80 7.05
CA GLU A 87 -1.15 -1.13 8.31
C GLU A 87 -1.61 -2.48 8.85
N THR A 88 -0.67 -3.30 9.31
CA THR A 88 -1.00 -4.54 10.03
C THR A 88 -1.33 -4.26 11.49
N GLU A 89 -2.03 -5.18 12.13
CA GLU A 89 -2.03 -5.25 13.59
C GLU A 89 -0.62 -5.59 14.14
N PRO A 90 -0.34 -5.25 15.42
CA PRO A 90 0.88 -5.69 16.11
C PRO A 90 1.06 -7.20 16.02
N ARG A 91 2.29 -7.64 15.83
CA ARG A 91 2.63 -9.06 15.63
C ARG A 91 4.01 -9.38 16.20
N PRO A 92 4.41 -10.66 16.29
CA PRO A 92 5.77 -11.01 16.69
C PRO A 92 6.80 -10.32 15.79
N GLU A 93 7.88 -9.82 16.40
CA GLU A 93 8.92 -9.07 15.70
C GLU A 93 9.52 -9.84 14.51
N SER A 94 9.68 -11.17 14.65
CA SER A 94 10.14 -12.06 13.57
C SER A 94 9.26 -11.96 12.34
N ASP A 95 7.94 -11.93 12.55
CA ASP A 95 6.93 -11.97 11.50
C ASP A 95 6.82 -10.59 10.84
N ALA A 96 6.90 -9.52 11.64
CA ALA A 96 6.97 -8.15 11.14
C ALA A 96 8.22 -7.94 10.26
N ARG A 97 9.38 -8.45 10.70
CA ARG A 97 10.63 -8.39 9.93
C ARG A 97 10.58 -9.22 8.65
N ALA A 98 9.99 -10.42 8.70
CA ALA A 98 9.80 -11.27 7.53
C ALA A 98 8.90 -10.60 6.49
N LEU A 99 7.74 -10.11 6.93
CA LEU A 99 6.80 -9.38 6.07
C LEU A 99 7.42 -8.12 5.47
N THR A 100 8.13 -7.33 6.28
CA THR A 100 8.82 -6.12 5.80
C THR A 100 9.85 -6.47 4.71
N ARG A 101 10.56 -7.59 4.85
CA ARG A 101 11.51 -8.05 3.82
C ARG A 101 10.80 -8.45 2.53
N GLU A 102 9.74 -9.26 2.65
CA GLU A 102 8.96 -9.72 1.51
C GLU A 102 8.34 -8.54 0.74
N LEU A 103 7.69 -7.61 1.45
CA LEU A 103 7.16 -6.38 0.85
C LEU A 103 8.28 -5.53 0.25
N GLY A 104 9.42 -5.39 0.93
CA GLY A 104 10.57 -4.67 0.41
C GLY A 104 11.08 -5.24 -0.92
N ASP A 105 11.15 -6.57 -1.04
CA ASP A 105 11.56 -7.25 -2.27
C ASP A 105 10.51 -7.09 -3.39
N ALA A 106 9.22 -7.19 -3.06
CA ALA A 106 8.13 -6.94 -3.99
C ALA A 106 8.11 -5.49 -4.51
N LEU A 107 8.26 -4.52 -3.62
CA LEU A 107 8.35 -3.09 -3.95
C LEU A 107 9.58 -2.81 -4.80
N ARG A 108 10.73 -3.41 -4.47
CA ARG A 108 11.95 -3.28 -5.27
C ARG A 108 11.77 -3.83 -6.68
N LYS A 109 11.12 -4.99 -6.82
CA LYS A 109 10.81 -5.58 -8.14
C LYS A 109 9.88 -4.68 -8.96
N ARG A 110 8.97 -3.95 -8.31
CA ARG A 110 7.97 -3.09 -8.97
C ARG A 110 8.49 -1.69 -9.31
N TYR A 111 9.17 -1.04 -8.37
CA TYR A 111 9.55 0.38 -8.45
C TYR A 111 11.06 0.60 -8.63
N GLY A 112 11.86 -0.46 -8.57
CA GLY A 112 13.33 -0.39 -8.66
C GLY A 112 13.99 -0.19 -7.28
N LEU A 113 15.19 0.38 -7.26
CA LEU A 113 15.89 0.68 -6.02
C LEU A 113 15.21 1.80 -5.25
N ASP A 114 15.13 1.66 -3.93
CA ASP A 114 14.62 2.70 -3.03
C ASP A 114 15.54 3.94 -3.05
N VAL A 115 14.98 5.09 -2.71
CA VAL A 115 15.69 6.38 -2.67
C VAL A 115 16.72 6.39 -1.53
N SER A 116 16.44 5.70 -0.42
CA SER A 116 17.34 5.61 0.74
C SER A 116 18.66 4.93 0.39
N THR A 117 18.69 3.97 -0.53
CA THR A 117 19.92 3.32 -1.03
C THR A 117 20.70 4.17 -2.03
N ARG A 118 20.11 5.21 -2.64
CA ARG A 118 20.87 6.20 -3.43
C ARG A 118 21.69 7.13 -2.55
N SER A 119 21.20 7.44 -1.37
CA SER A 119 21.87 8.26 -0.35
C SER A 119 22.70 7.38 0.58
N ARG A 120 23.80 6.79 0.09
CA ARG A 120 24.77 6.07 0.94
C ARG A 120 25.27 6.98 2.06
N ARG A 121 24.69 6.89 3.27
CA ARG A 121 25.26 7.24 4.59
C ARG A 121 24.24 7.22 5.74
N PHE A 122 23.27 6.31 5.75
CA PHE A 122 22.52 6.05 6.98
C PHE A 122 22.82 4.65 7.47
N THR A 123 23.55 4.60 8.58
CA THR A 123 23.72 3.41 9.41
C THR A 123 22.31 2.95 9.80
N VAL A 124 21.78 1.96 9.11
CA VAL A 124 20.51 1.32 9.45
C VAL A 124 20.72 0.70 10.83
N ARG A 125 20.14 1.30 11.88
CA ARG A 125 20.01 0.61 13.17
C ARG A 125 19.22 -0.68 12.91
N GLU A 126 19.77 -1.82 13.30
CA GLU A 126 19.09 -3.11 13.18
C GLU A 126 17.72 -3.02 13.84
N GLY A 127 16.65 -3.03 13.04
CA GLY A 127 15.26 -2.95 13.51
C GLY A 127 14.44 -1.82 12.90
N ILE A 128 15.04 -0.68 12.55
CA ILE A 128 14.32 0.44 11.95
C ILE A 128 14.39 0.30 10.42
N VAL A 129 13.33 -0.23 9.82
CA VAL A 129 13.19 -0.26 8.36
C VAL A 129 12.30 0.88 7.95
N ASP A 130 12.87 1.82 7.21
CA ASP A 130 12.15 2.92 6.56
C ASP A 130 12.69 3.07 5.14
N ARG A 131 11.92 2.60 4.17
CA ARG A 131 12.31 2.57 2.76
C ARG A 131 11.30 3.34 1.94
N GLU A 132 11.80 4.18 1.05
CA GLU A 132 10.96 4.99 0.19
C GLU A 132 11.31 4.77 -1.29
N TRP A 133 10.30 4.66 -2.14
CA TRP A 133 10.43 4.61 -3.59
C TRP A 133 9.67 5.79 -4.19
N LEU A 134 10.28 6.44 -5.17
CA LEU A 134 9.61 7.44 -6.00
C LEU A 134 9.35 6.83 -7.37
N TYR A 135 8.07 6.81 -7.77
CA TYR A 135 7.65 6.31 -9.06
C TYR A 135 6.66 7.27 -9.71
N ARG A 136 7.10 7.94 -10.78
CA ARG A 136 6.35 9.00 -11.46
C ARG A 136 6.03 10.16 -10.52
N ARG A 137 4.78 10.26 -10.04
CA ARG A 137 4.29 11.28 -9.10
C ARG A 137 3.74 10.65 -7.82
N ILE A 138 4.23 9.47 -7.48
CA ILE A 138 3.79 8.69 -6.33
C ILE A 138 5.02 8.38 -5.49
N SER A 139 4.95 8.68 -4.20
CA SER A 139 5.86 8.15 -3.21
C SER A 139 5.26 6.91 -2.57
N VAL A 140 6.11 5.90 -2.37
CA VAL A 140 5.77 4.66 -1.69
C VAL A 140 6.71 4.50 -0.53
N ARG A 141 6.19 4.41 0.70
CA ARG A 141 7.01 4.27 1.90
C ARG A 141 6.64 3.01 2.66
N LEU A 142 7.62 2.16 2.93
CA LEU A 142 7.50 0.96 3.76
C LEU A 142 8.21 1.21 5.10
N GLN A 143 7.48 1.02 6.19
CA GLN A 143 7.96 1.24 7.55
C GLN A 143 7.71 0.00 8.41
N HIS A 144 8.70 -0.35 9.23
CA HIS A 144 8.53 -1.22 10.39
C HIS A 144 8.41 -0.33 11.63
N LEU A 145 7.25 -0.34 12.28
CA LEU A 145 6.96 0.49 13.46
C LEU A 145 7.48 -0.19 14.74
N GLU A 146 7.66 0.61 15.80
CA GLU A 146 8.24 0.14 17.07
C GLU A 146 7.35 -0.90 17.77
N ASP A 147 6.04 -0.90 17.53
CA ASP A 147 5.08 -1.86 18.04
C ASP A 147 4.91 -3.10 17.12
N HIS A 148 5.91 -3.34 16.27
CA HIS A 148 5.98 -4.46 15.32
C HIS A 148 4.86 -4.47 14.27
N ARG A 149 4.22 -3.32 14.03
CA ARG A 149 3.35 -3.15 12.86
C ARG A 149 4.19 -2.89 11.62
N VAL A 150 3.66 -3.31 10.48
CA VAL A 150 4.20 -2.94 9.16
C VAL A 150 3.25 -1.95 8.52
N ARG A 151 3.77 -0.79 8.14
CA ARG A 151 3.02 0.27 7.46
C ARG A 151 3.53 0.48 6.05
N LEU A 152 2.60 0.56 5.11
CA LEU A 152 2.86 0.86 3.72
C LEU A 152 2.01 2.06 3.31
N THR A 153 2.68 3.14 2.95
CA THR A 153 2.03 4.40 2.58
C THR A 153 2.24 4.65 1.10
N TYR A 154 1.16 4.92 0.39
CA TYR A 154 1.15 5.37 -0.99
C TYR A 154 0.61 6.77 -1.04
N SER A 155 1.41 7.72 -1.52
CA SER A 155 0.97 9.12 -1.60
C SER A 155 1.22 9.67 -2.98
N SER A 156 0.31 10.49 -3.50
CA SER A 156 0.71 11.41 -4.55
C SER A 156 1.76 12.37 -4.00
N GLU A 157 2.82 12.58 -4.75
CA GLU A 157 3.61 13.81 -4.61
C GLU A 157 2.64 14.94 -4.99
N ALA A 158 2.01 15.56 -3.99
CA ALA A 158 1.25 16.79 -4.21
C ALA A 158 2.20 17.80 -4.87
N PRO A 159 1.72 18.66 -5.80
CA PRO A 159 2.55 19.68 -6.39
C PRO A 159 3.14 20.52 -5.26
N THR A 160 4.46 20.69 -5.27
CA THR A 160 5.16 21.60 -4.37
C THR A 160 4.39 22.91 -4.40
N PRO A 161 3.89 23.45 -3.27
CA PRO A 161 3.32 24.79 -3.28
C PRO A 161 4.41 25.68 -3.85
N THR A 162 4.15 26.26 -5.03
CA THR A 162 5.06 27.23 -5.62
C THR A 162 5.21 28.31 -4.56
N PRO A 163 6.42 28.63 -4.08
CA PRO A 163 6.55 29.72 -3.13
C PRO A 163 5.99 30.95 -3.86
N SER A 164 4.86 31.45 -3.36
CA SER A 164 4.25 32.70 -3.78
C SER A 164 5.36 33.73 -3.65
N ARG A 165 5.95 34.11 -4.78
CA ARG A 165 6.92 35.20 -4.83
C ARG A 165 6.16 36.42 -4.30
N GLY A 166 6.62 36.92 -3.16
CA GLY A 166 6.03 38.07 -2.48
C GLY A 166 5.82 39.23 -3.45
N LEU A 167 4.65 39.86 -3.29
CA LEU A 167 4.44 41.24 -3.69
C LEU A 167 5.23 42.16 -2.76
#